data_AF-A0A8T5U1Q2-F1
#
_entry.id   AF-A0A8T5U1Q2-F1
#
_cell.length_a   1.000
_cell.length_b   1.000
_cell.length_c   1.000
_cell.angle_alpha   90.00
_cell.angle_beta   90.00
_cell.angle_gamma   90.00
#
_symmetry.space_group_name_H-M   'P 1'
#
loop_
_entity.id
_entity.type
_entity.pdbx_description
1 polymer ?
#
loop_
_entity_poly.entity_id
_entity_poly.type
_entity_poly.pdbx_seq_one_letter_code
_entity_poly.pdbx_strand_id
1 'polypeptide(L)'
;MPYLFTYIIFPPEQAEAISKIYLERIKEERAAMRPLAKEIIPNAVKATIDGMSVISVFDVKEGKLEECMALQQKQLLDYHVIPGYKYKMEARFKVTEAIEMLGMKIPE
;
A
#
# COMPACT_ATOMS: atom_id res chain seq x y z
N MET A 1 -0.37 13.07 9.72
CA MET A 1 -0.56 11.63 9.53
C MET A 1 0.39 11.07 8.48
N PRO A 2 0.92 9.84 8.66
CA PRO A 2 1.88 9.27 7.74
C PRO A 2 1.23 8.78 6.45
N TYR A 3 2.05 8.62 5.42
CA TYR A 3 1.73 7.83 4.25
C TYR A 3 1.98 6.34 4.52
N LEU A 4 1.13 5.49 3.99
CA LEU A 4 1.38 4.04 3.92
C LEU A 4 1.77 3.68 2.48
N PHE A 5 3.01 3.25 2.32
CA PHE A 5 3.54 2.72 1.06
C PHE A 5 3.42 1.20 1.07
N THR A 6 2.96 0.64 -0.04
CA THR A 6 3.08 -0.80 -0.31
C THR A 6 3.89 -0.99 -1.58
N TYR A 7 4.91 -1.84 -1.49
CA TYR A 7 5.70 -2.32 -2.60
C TYR A 7 5.38 -3.77 -2.83
N ILE A 8 5.10 -4.16 -4.06
CA ILE A 8 4.80 -5.54 -4.44
C ILE A 8 5.70 -5.92 -5.60
N ILE A 9 6.23 -7.14 -5.56
CA ILE A 9 6.91 -7.77 -6.69
C ILE A 9 6.36 -9.17 -6.92
N PHE A 10 6.25 -9.57 -8.18
CA PHE A 10 5.83 -10.92 -8.55
C PHE A 10 6.34 -11.33 -9.93
N PRO A 11 6.56 -12.64 -10.17
CA PRO A 11 6.97 -13.15 -11.48
C PRO A 11 5.91 -12.90 -12.56
N PRO A 12 6.32 -12.68 -13.82
CA PRO A 12 5.38 -12.35 -14.90
C PRO A 12 4.36 -13.47 -15.17
N GLU A 13 4.73 -14.73 -15.01
CA GLU A 13 3.86 -15.90 -15.17
C GLU A 13 2.70 -15.95 -14.15
N GLN A 14 2.81 -15.21 -13.04
CA GLN A 14 1.77 -15.14 -12.02
C GLN A 14 0.80 -13.96 -12.22
N ALA A 15 1.03 -13.12 -13.25
CA ALA A 15 0.23 -11.92 -13.48
C ALA A 15 -1.27 -12.22 -13.63
N GLU A 16 -1.63 -13.32 -14.31
CA GLU A 16 -3.04 -13.72 -14.46
C GLU A 16 -3.67 -14.13 -13.13
N ALA A 17 -2.98 -14.96 -12.33
CA ALA A 17 -3.46 -15.42 -11.03
C ALA A 17 -3.68 -14.24 -10.06
N ILE A 18 -2.74 -13.29 -10.02
CA ILE A 18 -2.84 -12.07 -9.22
C ILE A 18 -4.00 -11.20 -9.70
N SER A 19 -4.16 -11.05 -11.02
CA SER A 19 -5.23 -10.22 -11.59
C SER A 19 -6.62 -10.76 -11.25
N LYS A 20 -6.80 -12.09 -11.20
CA LYS A 20 -8.07 -12.71 -10.79
C LYS A 20 -8.44 -12.34 -9.35
N ILE A 21 -7.53 -12.56 -8.40
CA ILE A 21 -7.74 -12.20 -6.98
C ILE A 21 -8.03 -10.69 -6.85
N TYR A 22 -7.26 -9.86 -7.55
CA TYR A 22 -7.44 -8.41 -7.52
C TYR A 22 -8.83 -7.99 -8.02
N LEU A 23 -9.27 -8.48 -9.17
CA LEU A 23 -10.57 -8.12 -9.75
C LEU A 23 -11.75 -8.60 -8.91
N GLU A 24 -11.62 -9.75 -8.26
CA GLU A 24 -12.63 -10.29 -7.34
C GLU A 24 -12.81 -9.40 -6.10
N ARG A 25 -11.72 -8.86 -5.55
CA ARG A 25 -11.72 -8.21 -4.23
C ARG A 25 -11.73 -6.68 -4.27
N ILE A 26 -11.27 -6.07 -5.35
CA ILE A 26 -10.95 -4.63 -5.41
C ILE A 26 -12.12 -3.71 -5.00
N LYS A 27 -13.37 -4.09 -5.29
CA LYS A 27 -14.54 -3.29 -4.91
C LYS A 27 -14.72 -3.23 -3.39
N GLU A 28 -14.65 -4.38 -2.73
CA GLU A 28 -14.80 -4.52 -1.28
C GLU A 28 -13.58 -3.93 -0.56
N GLU A 29 -12.38 -4.22 -1.05
CA GLU A 29 -11.13 -3.71 -0.48
C GLU A 29 -11.06 -2.19 -0.49
N ARG A 30 -11.43 -1.56 -1.62
CA ARG A 30 -11.52 -0.09 -1.71
C ARG A 30 -12.58 0.48 -0.81
N ALA A 31 -13.74 -0.17 -0.69
CA ALA A 31 -14.80 0.29 0.20
C ALA A 31 -14.34 0.26 1.67
N ALA A 32 -13.64 -0.79 2.08
CA ALA A 32 -13.08 -0.94 3.43
C ALA A 32 -11.93 0.04 3.71
N MET A 33 -11.13 0.39 2.69
CA MET A 33 -9.99 1.31 2.86
C MET A 33 -10.39 2.79 2.93
N ARG A 34 -11.42 3.23 2.19
CA ARG A 34 -11.92 4.62 2.17
C ARG A 34 -12.14 5.29 3.53
N PRO A 35 -12.71 4.63 4.56
CA PRO A 35 -12.84 5.24 5.88
C PRO A 35 -11.49 5.47 6.57
N LEU A 36 -10.45 4.71 6.23
CA LEU A 36 -9.15 4.71 6.91
C LEU A 36 -8.12 5.61 6.24
N ALA A 37 -8.13 5.69 4.90
CA ALA A 37 -7.13 6.41 4.15
C ALA A 37 -7.66 6.90 2.79
N LYS A 38 -6.97 7.91 2.23
CA LYS A 38 -7.16 8.37 0.86
C LYS A 38 -6.11 7.71 -0.04
N GLU A 39 -6.52 7.05 -1.10
CA GLU A 39 -5.62 6.51 -2.12
C GLU A 39 -4.99 7.67 -2.91
N ILE A 40 -3.66 7.77 -2.94
CA ILE A 40 -2.89 8.81 -3.65
C ILE A 40 -2.34 8.25 -4.96
N ILE A 41 -1.73 7.07 -4.89
CA ILE A 41 -1.24 6.33 -6.05
C ILE A 41 -2.00 5.00 -6.10
N PRO A 42 -3.01 4.88 -6.97
CA PRO A 42 -3.78 3.66 -7.12
C PRO A 42 -2.99 2.64 -7.95
N ASN A 43 -2.18 1.81 -7.27
CA ASN A 43 -1.39 0.72 -7.86
C ASN A 43 -0.65 1.12 -9.16
N ALA A 44 0.44 1.88 -9.03
CA ALA A 44 1.34 2.13 -10.15
C ALA A 44 2.12 0.86 -10.48
N VAL A 45 1.86 0.30 -11.67
CA VAL A 45 2.44 -0.98 -12.13
C VAL A 45 3.53 -0.72 -13.17
N LYS A 46 4.64 -1.45 -13.06
CA LYS A 46 5.72 -1.46 -14.06
C LYS A 46 6.19 -2.89 -14.31
N ALA A 47 6.32 -3.26 -15.59
CA ALA A 47 7.04 -4.47 -15.99
C ALA A 47 8.56 -4.27 -15.86
N THR A 48 9.27 -5.33 -15.50
CA THR A 48 10.72 -5.39 -15.34
C THR A 48 11.23 -6.67 -16.00
N ILE A 49 12.55 -6.77 -16.18
CA ILE A 49 13.18 -8.00 -16.69
C ILE A 49 12.93 -9.22 -15.79
N ASP A 50 12.69 -9.00 -14.49
CA ASP A 50 12.53 -10.04 -13.47
C ASP A 50 11.05 -10.25 -13.06
N GLY A 51 10.11 -9.59 -13.74
CA GLY A 51 8.67 -9.68 -13.48
C GLY A 51 7.99 -8.33 -13.32
N MET A 52 7.04 -8.23 -12.39
CA MET A 52 6.21 -7.04 -12.20
C MET A 52 6.54 -6.37 -10.88
N SER A 53 6.53 -5.04 -10.87
CA SER A 53 6.61 -4.21 -9.68
C SER A 53 5.38 -3.33 -9.56
N VAL A 54 4.81 -3.24 -8.36
CA VAL A 54 3.67 -2.38 -8.04
C VAL A 54 3.99 -1.51 -6.83
N ILE A 55 3.59 -0.25 -6.89
CA ILE A 55 3.59 0.66 -5.75
C ILE A 55 2.17 1.18 -5.54
N SER A 56 1.70 1.12 -4.30
CA SER A 56 0.52 1.86 -3.85
C SER A 56 0.89 2.81 -2.72
N VAL A 57 0.21 3.96 -2.68
CA VAL A 57 0.42 4.98 -1.64
C VAL A 57 -0.92 5.47 -1.13
N PHE A 58 -1.09 5.40 0.18
CA PHE A 58 -2.25 5.91 0.89
C PHE A 58 -1.85 7.06 1.82
N ASP A 59 -2.64 8.12 1.85
CA ASP A 59 -2.61 9.15 2.89
C ASP A 59 -3.55 8.73 4.01
N VAL A 60 -2.98 8.29 5.14
CA VAL A 60 -3.72 7.70 6.25
C VAL A 60 -4.44 8.80 7.05
N LYS A 61 -5.68 8.56 7.44
CA LYS A 61 -6.44 9.51 8.28
C LYS A 61 -6.01 9.46 9.74
N GLU A 62 -6.30 10.52 10.48
CA GLU A 62 -5.90 10.68 11.87
C GLU A 62 -6.31 9.52 12.79
N GLY A 63 -5.37 9.00 13.57
CA GLY A 63 -5.57 7.84 14.44
C GLY A 63 -5.82 6.50 13.73
N LYS A 64 -5.74 6.43 12.39
CA LYS A 64 -6.09 5.21 11.62
C LYS A 64 -4.93 4.35 11.15
N LEU A 65 -3.69 4.65 11.55
CA LEU A 65 -2.51 3.93 11.05
C LEU A 65 -2.56 2.43 11.32
N GLU A 66 -2.80 2.03 12.57
CA GLU A 66 -2.82 0.62 12.95
C GLU A 66 -3.93 -0.16 12.22
N GLU A 67 -5.15 0.41 12.18
CA GLU A 67 -6.29 -0.18 11.48
C GLU A 67 -6.03 -0.29 9.96
N CYS A 68 -5.43 0.75 9.36
CA CYS A 68 -5.07 0.77 7.95
C CYS A 68 -4.00 -0.27 7.62
N MET A 69 -2.97 -0.41 8.47
CA MET A 69 -1.92 -1.42 8.30
C MET A 69 -2.48 -2.83 8.45
N ALA A 70 -3.32 -3.08 9.46
CA ALA A 70 -3.93 -4.38 9.67
C ALA A 70 -4.83 -4.79 8.49
N LEU A 71 -5.64 -3.85 7.97
CA LEU A 71 -6.47 -4.10 6.79
C LEU A 71 -5.61 -4.39 5.55
N GLN A 72 -4.61 -3.55 5.28
CA GLN A 72 -3.71 -3.71 4.12
C GLN A 72 -2.96 -5.04 4.19
N GLN A 73 -2.46 -5.40 5.37
CA GLN A 73 -1.79 -6.69 5.60
C GLN A 73 -2.72 -7.87 5.31
N LYS A 74 -3.97 -7.81 5.79
CA LYS A 74 -4.97 -8.85 5.53
C LYS A 74 -5.23 -9.02 4.02
N GLN A 75 -5.38 -7.91 3.29
CA GLN A 75 -5.62 -7.92 1.84
C GLN A 75 -4.42 -8.50 1.07
N LEU A 76 -3.19 -8.10 1.45
CA LEU A 76 -1.97 -8.59 0.79
C LEU A 76 -1.69 -10.08 1.09
N LEU A 77 -2.14 -10.58 2.26
CA LEU A 77 -2.04 -12.00 2.58
C LEU A 77 -2.85 -12.88 1.65
N ASP A 78 -3.88 -12.38 0.97
CA ASP A 78 -4.65 -13.19 0.02
C ASP A 78 -3.81 -13.67 -1.17
N TYR A 79 -2.71 -12.98 -1.46
CA TYR A 79 -1.79 -13.32 -2.53
C TYR A 79 -0.61 -14.19 -2.06
N HIS A 80 -0.49 -14.50 -0.75
CA HIS A 80 0.65 -15.27 -0.22
C HIS A 80 0.77 -16.69 -0.79
N VAL A 81 -0.35 -17.23 -1.28
CA VAL A 81 -0.41 -18.56 -1.92
C VAL A 81 0.24 -18.57 -3.30
N ILE A 82 0.47 -17.40 -3.90
CA ILE A 82 1.03 -17.26 -5.25
C ILE A 82 2.55 -17.32 -5.18
N PRO A 83 3.20 -18.32 -5.82
CA PRO A 83 4.65 -18.46 -5.79
C PRO A 83 5.37 -17.20 -6.28
N GLY A 84 6.34 -16.72 -5.51
CA GLY A 84 7.14 -15.54 -5.87
C GLY A 84 6.48 -14.20 -5.59
N TYR A 85 5.22 -14.16 -5.14
CA TYR A 85 4.60 -12.91 -4.66
C TYR A 85 5.29 -12.47 -3.36
N LYS A 86 5.82 -11.25 -3.37
CA LYS A 86 6.43 -10.62 -2.19
C LYS A 86 5.95 -9.19 -2.09
N TYR A 87 5.82 -8.72 -0.85
CA TYR A 87 5.49 -7.32 -0.60
C TYR A 87 6.24 -6.77 0.60
N LYS A 88 6.27 -5.44 0.67
CA LYS A 88 6.77 -4.66 1.79
C LYS A 88 5.81 -3.52 2.06
N MET A 89 5.51 -3.26 3.33
CA MET A 89 4.76 -2.09 3.76
C MET A 89 5.68 -1.14 4.53
N GLU A 90 5.52 0.16 4.32
CA GLU A 90 6.27 1.20 5.02
C GLU A 90 5.34 2.35 5.42
N ALA A 91 5.31 2.67 6.71
CA ALA A 91 4.77 3.94 7.19
C ALA A 91 5.84 5.02 7.03
N ARG A 92 5.50 6.13 6.37
CA ARG A 92 6.40 7.26 6.14
C ARG A 92 5.75 8.53 6.66
N PHE A 93 6.39 9.18 7.62
CA PHE A 93 5.91 10.45 8.15
C PHE A 93 5.85 11.52 7.06
N LYS A 94 4.85 12.40 7.14
CA LYS A 94 4.86 13.65 6.37
C LYS A 94 6.02 14.51 6.86
N VAL A 95 6.55 15.35 5.97
CA VAL A 95 7.65 16.27 6.32
C VAL A 95 7.30 17.13 7.53
N THR A 96 6.04 17.54 7.65
CA THR A 96 5.57 18.36 8.76
C THR A 96 5.70 17.65 10.11
N GLU A 97 5.26 16.39 10.18
CA GLU A 97 5.38 15.55 11.37
C GLU A 97 6.83 15.26 11.71
N ALA A 98 7.65 14.95 10.69
CA ALA A 98 9.06 14.67 10.90
C ALA A 98 9.81 15.89 11.48
N ILE A 99 9.47 17.10 11.03
CA ILE A 99 10.06 18.35 11.56
C ILE A 99 9.59 18.60 13.00
N GLU A 100 8.30 18.40 13.30
CA GLU A 100 7.76 18.52 14.66
C GLU A 100 8.42 17.54 15.64
N MET A 101 8.70 16.31 15.20
CA MET A 101 9.43 15.30 16.00
C MET A 101 10.87 15.73 16.34
N LEU A 102 11.45 16.62 15.54
CA LEU A 102 12.77 17.22 15.82
C LEU A 102 12.70 18.45 16.72
N GLY A 103 11.50 18.83 17.21
CA GLY A 103 11.29 20.02 18.03
C GLY A 103 11.39 21.34 17.24
N MET A 104 11.35 21.28 15.92
CA MET A 104 11.48 22.43 15.03
C MET A 104 10.08 22.91 14.58
N LYS A 105 9.97 24.20 14.27
CA LYS A 105 8.76 24.78 13.67
C LYS A 105 8.97 24.95 12.17
N ILE A 106 7.93 24.64 11.39
CA ILE A 106 7.91 24.93 9.96
C ILE A 106 7.68 26.45 9.80
N PRO A 107 8.51 27.15 9.02
CA PRO A 107 8.26 28.55 8.70
C PRO A 107 6.92 28.70 7.96
N GLU A 108 6.17 29.78 8.27
CA GLU A 108 4.95 30.16 7.54
C GLU A 108 5.23 30.48 6.07
#